data_AF-A0A821C619-F1
#
_entry.id   AF-A0A821C619-F1
#
_cell.length_a   1.000
_cell.length_b   1.000
_cell.length_c   1.000
_cell.angle_alpha   90.00
_cell.angle_beta   90.00
_cell.angle_gamma   90.00
#
_symmetry.space_group_name_H-M   'P 1'
#
loop_
_entity.id
_entity.type
_entity.pdbx_description
1 polymer ?
#
loop_
_entity_poly.entity_id
_entity_poly.type
_entity_poly.pdbx_seq_one_letter_code
_entity_poly.pdbx_strand_id
1 'polypeptide(L)'
;MNDEESRCERLKQHSLSIIKAHAEINLSADEYLSDQPLSSEEKKYYDECKQYYYMTKRPLISVSDEIFDHNVAIESLILKFGIDEDCHQFKLQNFLNNICSMLNITMHDISIKNIQNGSAILETEIFGKLESKDKALKIRVMYESLTDKMQEEIAKLNVFFLYMGSIEAFAKQQNYRSEIKLNPQFNRTYGPGHTYWTGELKDGRDRGGKPYYCPVGWQRNSLYIIDNLRARYKGWCICYHGTKFSFGLAILLSGLKPADNTAHGEGIYASPSIIYACHPRYAEVKDIEPKHQNEYFKIGKDQYGNDKY
;
A
#
# COMPACT_ATOMS: atom_id res chain seq x y z
N MET A 1 -10.80 -49.53 -30.88
CA MET A 1 -10.95 -48.12 -31.32
C MET A 1 -12.15 -47.43 -30.65
N ASN A 2 -13.26 -48.11 -30.37
CA ASN A 2 -14.47 -47.47 -29.79
C ASN A 2 -14.39 -47.07 -28.30
N ASP A 3 -13.38 -47.52 -27.55
CA ASP A 3 -13.35 -47.31 -26.10
C ASP A 3 -12.69 -45.98 -25.68
N GLU A 4 -11.76 -45.46 -26.49
CA GLU A 4 -11.13 -44.15 -26.26
C GLU A 4 -12.04 -42.97 -26.61
N GLU A 5 -12.80 -43.07 -27.70
CA GLU A 5 -13.81 -42.04 -28.05
C GLU A 5 -14.90 -41.95 -26.98
N SER A 6 -15.40 -43.10 -26.50
CA SER A 6 -16.39 -43.15 -25.41
C SER A 6 -15.85 -42.60 -24.09
N ARG A 7 -14.55 -42.77 -23.81
CA ARG A 7 -13.90 -42.16 -22.64
C ARG A 7 -13.78 -40.64 -22.80
N CYS A 8 -13.43 -40.16 -23.98
CA CYS A 8 -13.32 -38.73 -24.28
C CYS A 8 -14.68 -38.02 -24.21
N GLU A 9 -15.75 -38.65 -24.70
CA GLU A 9 -17.13 -38.13 -24.58
C GLU A 9 -17.65 -38.12 -23.15
N ARG A 10 -17.36 -39.16 -22.35
CA ARG A 10 -17.70 -39.18 -20.91
C ARG A 10 -16.98 -38.09 -20.13
N LEU A 11 -15.71 -37.82 -20.44
CA LEU A 11 -14.96 -36.71 -19.83
C LEU A 11 -15.52 -35.35 -20.24
N LYS A 12 -15.90 -35.16 -21.51
CA LYS A 12 -16.56 -33.93 -21.97
C LYS A 12 -17.92 -33.72 -21.32
N GLN A 13 -18.74 -34.77 -21.23
CA GLN A 13 -20.04 -34.69 -20.57
C GLN A 13 -19.92 -34.46 -19.06
N HIS A 14 -18.92 -35.05 -18.40
CA HIS A 14 -18.66 -34.82 -16.98
C HIS A 14 -18.17 -33.40 -16.69
N SER A 15 -17.25 -32.86 -17.52
CA SER A 15 -16.87 -31.44 -17.44
C SER A 15 -18.05 -30.52 -17.70
N LEU A 16 -18.90 -30.81 -18.69
CA LEU A 16 -20.11 -30.02 -18.98
C LEU A 16 -21.16 -30.11 -17.86
N SER A 17 -21.28 -31.25 -17.18
CA SER A 17 -22.17 -31.39 -16.02
C SER A 17 -21.64 -30.68 -14.77
N ILE A 18 -20.32 -30.66 -14.57
CA ILE A 18 -19.69 -29.86 -13.50
C ILE A 18 -19.89 -28.37 -13.80
N ILE A 19 -19.77 -27.94 -15.05
CA ILE A 19 -20.05 -26.56 -15.47
C ILE A 19 -21.54 -26.21 -15.27
N LYS A 20 -22.47 -27.13 -15.53
CA LYS A 20 -23.92 -26.91 -15.35
C LYS A 20 -24.41 -27.04 -13.90
N ALA A 21 -23.68 -27.73 -13.02
CA ALA A 21 -24.03 -27.88 -11.61
C ALA A 21 -23.55 -26.71 -10.73
N HIS A 22 -22.78 -25.78 -11.30
CA HIS A 22 -22.65 -24.43 -10.73
C HIS A 22 -23.93 -23.67 -11.07
N ALA A 23 -25.01 -23.96 -10.33
CA ALA A 23 -26.12 -23.04 -10.23
C ALA A 23 -25.54 -21.65 -10.01
N GLU A 24 -25.92 -20.67 -10.83
CA GLU A 24 -25.47 -19.29 -10.72
C GLU A 24 -25.71 -18.83 -9.28
N ILE A 25 -24.67 -18.85 -8.46
CA ILE A 25 -24.73 -18.30 -7.11
C ILE A 25 -24.88 -16.80 -7.35
N ASN A 26 -26.10 -16.29 -7.19
CA ASN A 26 -26.37 -14.88 -7.34
C ASN A 26 -26.05 -14.19 -6.01
N LEU A 27 -24.76 -13.90 -5.79
CA LEU A 27 -24.31 -13.21 -4.58
C LEU A 27 -24.86 -11.78 -4.55
N SER A 28 -25.63 -11.45 -3.52
CA SER A 28 -26.10 -10.09 -3.27
C SER A 28 -25.20 -9.42 -2.23
N ALA A 29 -24.85 -8.14 -2.44
CA ALA A 29 -24.08 -7.39 -1.45
C ALA A 29 -24.82 -7.26 -0.10
N ASP A 30 -26.15 -7.18 -0.14
CA ASP A 30 -27.00 -7.06 1.05
C ASP A 30 -26.86 -8.25 2.01
N GLU A 31 -26.51 -9.44 1.51
CA GLU A 31 -26.30 -10.65 2.33
C GLU A 31 -25.04 -10.57 3.20
N TYR A 32 -24.12 -9.67 2.87
CA TYR A 32 -22.82 -9.53 3.54
C TYR A 32 -22.66 -8.17 4.22
N LEU A 33 -23.70 -7.33 4.23
CA LEU A 33 -23.64 -6.02 4.88
C LEU A 33 -23.39 -6.19 6.38
N SER A 34 -22.33 -5.53 6.86
CA SER A 34 -21.99 -5.48 8.27
C SER A 34 -22.81 -4.39 8.98
N ASP A 35 -23.33 -4.74 10.16
CA ASP A 35 -23.93 -3.76 11.07
C ASP A 35 -22.89 -2.82 11.70
N GLN A 36 -21.60 -3.15 11.62
CA GLN A 36 -20.51 -2.34 12.16
C GLN A 36 -20.05 -1.31 11.12
N PRO A 37 -20.34 0.00 11.34
CA PRO A 37 -19.84 1.04 10.46
C PRO A 37 -18.31 1.12 10.53
N LEU A 38 -17.72 1.73 9.50
CA LEU A 38 -16.30 2.09 9.54
C LEU A 38 -16.03 3.01 10.73
N SER A 39 -14.89 2.80 11.39
CA SER A 39 -14.39 3.77 12.36
C SER A 39 -14.12 5.13 11.69
N SER A 40 -14.05 6.19 12.50
CA SER A 40 -13.78 7.54 11.95
C SER A 40 -12.41 7.61 11.27
N GLU A 41 -11.45 6.87 11.84
CA GLU A 41 -10.08 6.73 11.35
C GLU A 41 -10.03 5.97 10.02
N GLU A 42 -10.70 4.82 9.92
CA GLU A 42 -10.79 4.06 8.66
C GLU A 42 -11.49 4.86 7.57
N LYS A 43 -12.59 5.54 7.91
CA LYS A 43 -13.31 6.40 6.96
C LYS A 43 -12.38 7.47 6.38
N LYS A 44 -11.64 8.18 7.25
CA LYS A 44 -10.65 9.18 6.82
C LYS A 44 -9.58 8.56 5.93
N TYR A 45 -9.06 7.39 6.30
CA TYR A 45 -8.05 6.69 5.51
C TYR A 45 -8.57 6.31 4.11
N TYR A 46 -9.78 5.80 4.00
CA TYR A 46 -10.38 5.46 2.72
C TYR A 46 -10.70 6.69 1.87
N ASP A 47 -11.09 7.81 2.48
CA ASP A 47 -11.23 9.09 1.78
C ASP A 47 -9.90 9.56 1.18
N GLU A 48 -8.78 9.42 1.91
CA GLU A 48 -7.43 9.72 1.41
C GLU A 48 -7.03 8.78 0.26
N CYS A 49 -7.33 7.48 0.36
CA CYS A 49 -7.10 6.51 -0.72
C CYS A 49 -7.92 6.86 -1.97
N LYS A 50 -9.16 7.29 -1.79
CA LYS A 50 -10.04 7.72 -2.88
C LYS A 50 -9.52 8.99 -3.55
N GLN A 51 -9.00 9.96 -2.80
CA GLN A 51 -8.33 11.12 -3.36
C GLN A 51 -7.11 10.72 -4.20
N TYR A 52 -6.27 9.83 -3.69
CA TYR A 52 -5.14 9.27 -4.44
C TYR A 52 -5.60 8.62 -5.75
N TYR A 53 -6.65 7.80 -5.70
CA TYR A 53 -7.25 7.16 -6.87
C TYR A 53 -7.75 8.20 -7.89
N TYR A 54 -8.43 9.25 -7.46
CA TYR A 54 -8.90 10.28 -8.39
C TYR A 54 -7.77 11.07 -9.06
N MET A 55 -6.66 11.30 -8.35
CA MET A 55 -5.48 11.98 -8.88
C MET A 55 -4.67 11.12 -9.84
N THR A 56 -4.48 9.84 -9.51
CA THR A 56 -3.57 8.94 -10.23
C THR A 56 -4.27 8.01 -11.22
N LYS A 57 -5.59 7.86 -11.09
CA LYS A 57 -6.42 6.85 -11.77
C LYS A 57 -5.94 5.42 -11.52
N ARG A 58 -5.29 5.19 -10.37
CA ARG A 58 -4.75 3.88 -9.95
C ARG A 58 -5.15 3.59 -8.51
N PRO A 59 -5.49 2.34 -8.15
CA PRO A 59 -5.75 1.97 -6.77
C PRO A 59 -4.49 2.14 -5.92
N LEU A 60 -4.68 2.46 -4.64
CA LEU A 60 -3.61 2.29 -3.67
C LEU A 60 -3.50 0.80 -3.31
N ILE A 61 -2.36 0.18 -3.63
CA ILE A 61 -2.08 -1.22 -3.32
C ILE A 61 -1.17 -1.31 -2.10
N SER A 62 -1.64 -1.96 -1.05
CA SER A 62 -0.90 -2.22 0.18
C SER A 62 -0.72 -3.73 0.38
N VAL A 63 0.46 -4.12 0.86
CA VAL A 63 0.82 -5.52 1.11
C VAL A 63 1.44 -5.58 2.49
N SER A 64 1.04 -6.54 3.31
CA SER A 64 1.66 -6.76 4.62
C SER A 64 3.10 -7.28 4.50
N ASP A 65 4.00 -6.80 5.36
CA ASP A 65 5.41 -7.20 5.36
C ASP A 65 5.62 -8.72 5.49
N GLU A 66 4.74 -9.40 6.22
CA GLU A 66 4.79 -10.85 6.44
C GLU A 66 4.67 -11.69 5.15
N ILE A 67 4.12 -11.13 4.07
CA ILE A 67 4.09 -11.81 2.75
C ILE A 67 5.50 -12.00 2.19
N PHE A 68 6.41 -11.07 2.54
CA PHE A 68 7.80 -11.09 2.12
C PHE A 68 8.72 -11.82 3.12
N ASP A 69 8.26 -12.07 4.35
CA ASP A 69 9.03 -12.81 5.35
C ASP A 69 8.78 -14.32 5.22
N HIS A 70 9.78 -15.03 4.68
CA HIS A 70 9.75 -16.49 4.52
C HIS A 70 9.63 -17.29 5.83
N ASN A 71 9.86 -16.64 6.99
CA ASN A 71 9.83 -17.29 8.29
C ASN A 71 8.47 -17.16 8.98
N VAL A 72 7.56 -16.32 8.46
CA VAL A 72 6.25 -16.10 9.05
C VAL A 72 5.21 -16.99 8.40
N ALA A 73 4.52 -17.78 9.22
CA ALA A 73 3.37 -18.56 8.77
C ALA A 73 2.14 -17.64 8.72
N ILE A 74 1.48 -17.58 7.57
CA ILE A 74 0.23 -16.82 7.41
C ILE A 74 -0.94 -17.79 7.60
N GLU A 75 -1.64 -17.67 8.73
CA GLU A 75 -2.79 -18.52 9.07
C GLU A 75 -4.00 -18.17 8.22
N SER A 76 -4.40 -16.90 8.27
CA SER A 76 -5.49 -16.32 7.48
C SER A 76 -4.96 -15.26 6.54
N LEU A 77 -5.48 -15.25 5.33
CA LEU A 77 -5.09 -14.32 4.28
C LEU A 77 -6.33 -13.58 3.81
N ILE A 78 -6.28 -12.26 3.88
CA ILE A 78 -7.38 -11.39 3.44
C ILE A 78 -6.99 -10.60 2.19
N LEU A 79 -7.97 -10.44 1.30
CA LEU A 79 -7.99 -9.38 0.30
C LEU A 79 -9.04 -8.35 0.76
N LYS A 80 -8.63 -7.11 0.96
CA LYS A 80 -9.56 -6.03 1.32
C LYS A 80 -9.61 -5.01 0.20
N PHE A 81 -10.80 -4.78 -0.35
CA PHE A 81 -11.05 -3.87 -1.45
C PHE A 81 -11.81 -2.66 -0.96
N GLY A 82 -11.38 -1.47 -1.35
CA GLY A 82 -12.20 -0.26 -1.31
C GLY A 82 -12.71 0.05 -2.70
N ILE A 83 -14.03 0.07 -2.88
CA ILE A 83 -14.70 0.23 -4.16
C ILE A 83 -15.54 1.51 -4.13
N ASP A 84 -15.38 2.37 -5.13
CA ASP A 84 -16.09 3.64 -5.24
C ASP A 84 -17.49 3.46 -5.86
N GLU A 85 -18.28 2.57 -5.24
CA GLU A 85 -19.67 2.29 -5.62
C GLU A 85 -20.56 2.23 -4.37
N ASP A 86 -21.85 2.52 -4.57
CA ASP A 86 -22.91 2.32 -3.58
C ASP A 86 -23.10 0.81 -3.36
N CYS A 87 -23.04 0.36 -2.11
CA CYS A 87 -23.13 -1.06 -1.77
C CYS A 87 -24.44 -1.73 -2.21
N HIS A 88 -25.55 -0.98 -2.30
CA HIS A 88 -26.84 -1.54 -2.74
C HIS A 88 -26.96 -1.65 -4.26
N GLN A 89 -26.11 -0.94 -5.01
CA GLN A 89 -26.03 -1.03 -6.47
C GLN A 89 -24.86 -1.90 -6.94
N PHE A 90 -23.95 -2.23 -6.03
CA PHE A 90 -22.73 -2.97 -6.27
C PHE A 90 -23.03 -4.42 -6.70
N LYS A 91 -22.67 -4.75 -7.94
CA LYS A 91 -22.84 -6.10 -8.50
C LYS A 91 -21.73 -7.04 -8.02
N LEU A 92 -21.83 -7.45 -6.76
CA LEU A 92 -20.84 -8.27 -6.05
C LEU A 92 -20.35 -9.49 -6.85
N GLN A 93 -21.26 -10.29 -7.40
CA GLN A 93 -20.88 -11.47 -8.20
C GLN A 93 -20.02 -11.11 -9.42
N ASN A 94 -20.40 -10.06 -10.16
CA ASN A 94 -19.67 -9.62 -11.35
C ASN A 94 -18.28 -9.09 -10.98
N PHE A 95 -18.22 -8.30 -9.90
CA PHE A 95 -16.95 -7.81 -9.37
C PHE A 95 -16.01 -8.95 -9.01
N LEU A 96 -16.49 -9.92 -8.22
CA LEU A 96 -15.67 -11.05 -7.78
C LEU A 96 -15.23 -11.92 -8.95
N ASN A 97 -16.10 -12.18 -9.94
CA ASN A 97 -15.70 -12.89 -11.15
C ASN A 97 -14.54 -12.21 -11.89
N ASN A 98 -14.60 -10.87 -12.02
CA ASN A 98 -13.54 -10.09 -12.66
C ASN A 98 -12.24 -10.14 -11.86
N ILE A 99 -12.29 -9.90 -10.55
CA ILE A 99 -11.12 -9.95 -9.66
C ILE A 99 -10.51 -11.34 -9.63
N CYS A 100 -11.32 -12.39 -9.51
CA CYS A 100 -10.86 -13.77 -9.54
C CYS A 100 -10.09 -14.07 -10.84
N SER A 101 -10.65 -13.67 -11.99
CA SER A 101 -9.98 -13.82 -13.28
C SER A 101 -8.66 -13.04 -13.36
N MET A 102 -8.60 -11.83 -12.80
CA MET A 102 -7.39 -11.00 -12.81
C MET A 102 -6.28 -11.54 -11.92
N LEU A 103 -6.65 -12.02 -10.73
CA LEU A 103 -5.71 -12.54 -9.73
C LEU A 103 -5.39 -14.03 -9.90
N ASN A 104 -5.96 -14.67 -10.93
CA ASN A 104 -5.83 -16.10 -11.19
C ASN A 104 -6.24 -16.95 -9.96
N ILE A 105 -7.38 -16.60 -9.35
CA ILE A 105 -8.05 -17.36 -8.29
C ILE A 105 -9.48 -17.68 -8.72
N THR A 106 -10.15 -18.58 -8.02
CA THR A 106 -11.53 -18.98 -8.29
C THR A 106 -12.48 -18.51 -7.20
N MET A 107 -13.78 -18.44 -7.49
CA MET A 107 -14.81 -18.15 -6.48
C MET A 107 -14.79 -19.14 -5.30
N HIS A 108 -14.30 -20.36 -5.50
CA HIS A 108 -14.15 -21.37 -4.44
C HIS A 108 -12.94 -21.12 -3.53
N ASP A 109 -11.99 -20.30 -3.98
CA ASP A 109 -10.81 -19.91 -3.20
C ASP A 109 -11.11 -18.75 -2.26
N ILE A 110 -12.30 -18.13 -2.30
CA ILE A 110 -12.63 -16.96 -1.49
C ILE A 110 -13.89 -17.17 -0.66
N SER A 111 -13.93 -16.60 0.54
CA SER A 111 -15.17 -16.35 1.28
C SER A 111 -15.27 -14.88 1.64
N ILE A 112 -16.46 -14.33 1.50
CA ILE A 112 -16.75 -12.94 1.83
C ILE A 112 -16.99 -12.88 3.33
N LYS A 113 -16.27 -11.98 4.02
CA LYS A 113 -16.41 -11.77 5.46
C LYS A 113 -17.45 -10.71 5.77
N ASN A 114 -17.35 -9.58 5.09
CA ASN A 114 -18.25 -8.46 5.27
C ASN A 114 -18.16 -7.46 4.11
N ILE A 115 -19.20 -6.64 4.00
CA ILE A 115 -19.27 -5.42 3.23
C ILE A 115 -19.70 -4.30 4.17
N GLN A 116 -18.94 -3.22 4.24
CA GLN A 116 -19.31 -2.06 5.07
C GLN A 116 -19.91 -0.94 4.21
N ASN A 117 -20.91 -0.26 4.79
CA ASN A 117 -21.69 0.77 4.09
C ASN A 117 -20.91 2.10 3.94
N GLY A 118 -21.13 2.80 2.83
CA GLY A 118 -20.27 3.88 2.33
C GLY A 118 -19.80 3.57 0.91
N SER A 119 -18.52 3.82 0.61
CA SER A 119 -17.86 3.06 -0.46
C SER A 119 -17.90 1.59 -0.09
N ALA A 120 -18.27 0.69 -1.00
CA ALA A 120 -18.27 -0.75 -0.73
C ALA A 120 -16.86 -1.21 -0.31
N ILE A 121 -16.67 -1.42 1.01
CA ILE A 121 -15.46 -2.00 1.58
C ILE A 121 -15.69 -3.49 1.69
N LEU A 122 -15.11 -4.25 0.78
CA LEU A 122 -15.28 -5.69 0.69
C LEU A 122 -14.07 -6.38 1.29
N GLU A 123 -14.30 -7.22 2.29
CA GLU A 123 -13.28 -8.08 2.88
C GLU A 123 -13.52 -9.53 2.47
N THR A 124 -12.53 -10.14 1.81
CA THR A 124 -12.55 -11.56 1.47
C THR A 124 -11.38 -12.27 2.13
N GLU A 125 -11.63 -13.49 2.60
CA GLU A 125 -10.57 -14.40 3.03
C GLU A 125 -10.30 -15.41 1.93
N ILE A 126 -9.02 -15.68 1.64
CA ILE A 126 -8.60 -16.71 0.70
C ILE A 126 -8.49 -18.04 1.42
N PHE A 127 -9.34 -18.99 1.05
CA PHE A 127 -9.31 -20.37 1.50
C PHE A 127 -8.48 -21.21 0.54
N GLY A 128 -7.72 -22.12 1.11
CA GLY A 128 -7.12 -23.22 0.38
C GLY A 128 -6.72 -24.29 1.36
N LYS A 129 -6.75 -25.56 0.93
CA LYS A 129 -6.03 -26.66 1.58
C LYS A 129 -4.49 -26.49 1.50
N LEU A 130 -4.04 -25.28 1.16
CA LEU A 130 -2.66 -24.90 1.02
C LEU A 130 -2.06 -24.75 2.41
N GLU A 131 -0.86 -25.29 2.59
CA GLU A 131 -0.09 -25.03 3.80
C GLU A 131 0.21 -23.53 3.93
N SER A 132 0.47 -23.05 5.14
CA SER A 132 0.70 -21.62 5.41
C SER A 132 1.78 -21.00 4.53
N LYS A 133 2.85 -21.76 4.20
CA LYS A 133 3.92 -21.32 3.31
C LYS A 133 3.47 -21.15 1.85
N ASP A 134 2.58 -22.02 1.39
CA ASP A 134 2.03 -21.95 0.03
C ASP A 134 1.09 -20.76 -0.14
N LYS A 135 0.36 -20.36 0.93
CA LYS A 135 -0.47 -19.16 0.93
C LYS A 135 0.36 -17.88 0.72
N ALA A 136 1.46 -17.75 1.46
CA ALA A 136 2.37 -16.60 1.33
C ALA A 136 3.00 -16.53 -0.08
N LEU A 137 3.43 -17.67 -0.62
CA LEU A 137 3.96 -17.75 -1.98
C LEU A 137 2.90 -17.38 -3.02
N LYS A 138 1.66 -17.90 -2.92
CA LYS A 138 0.57 -17.59 -3.84
C LYS A 138 0.28 -16.09 -3.91
N ILE A 139 0.28 -15.40 -2.76
CA ILE A 139 0.07 -13.95 -2.72
C ILE A 139 1.23 -13.17 -3.25
N ARG A 140 2.45 -13.60 -2.96
CA ARG A 140 3.63 -12.95 -3.54
C ARG A 140 3.58 -13.02 -5.06
N VAL A 141 3.25 -14.18 -5.62
CA VAL A 141 3.03 -14.33 -7.06
C VAL A 141 1.89 -13.45 -7.56
N MET A 142 0.77 -13.38 -6.84
CA MET A 142 -0.32 -12.45 -7.17
C MET A 142 0.17 -11.00 -7.18
N TYR A 143 0.87 -10.55 -6.14
CA TYR A 143 1.40 -9.19 -6.02
C TYR A 143 2.42 -8.88 -7.11
N GLU A 144 3.36 -9.78 -7.38
CA GLU A 144 4.34 -9.65 -8.45
C GLU A 144 3.66 -9.59 -9.84
N SER A 145 2.48 -10.20 -9.98
CA SER A 145 1.66 -10.13 -11.19
C SER A 145 0.86 -8.81 -11.35
N LEU A 146 0.80 -7.97 -10.31
CA LEU A 146 0.09 -6.67 -10.33
C LEU A 146 0.89 -5.59 -11.07
N THR A 147 1.21 -5.87 -12.32
CA THR A 147 1.80 -4.91 -13.27
C THR A 147 0.96 -3.64 -13.39
N ASP A 148 1.56 -2.53 -13.82
CA ASP A 148 0.86 -1.26 -14.08
C ASP A 148 -0.42 -1.46 -14.92
N LYS A 149 -0.36 -2.30 -15.95
CA LYS A 149 -1.51 -2.64 -16.78
C LYS A 149 -2.61 -3.34 -15.97
N MET A 150 -2.25 -4.28 -15.10
CA MET A 150 -3.22 -4.95 -14.23
C MET A 150 -3.86 -3.95 -13.25
N GLN A 151 -3.08 -3.03 -12.69
CA GLN A 151 -3.61 -1.98 -11.80
C GLN A 151 -4.58 -1.05 -12.52
N GLU A 152 -4.31 -0.73 -13.79
CA GLU A 152 -5.22 0.05 -14.64
C GLU A 152 -6.52 -0.72 -14.94
N GLU A 153 -6.46 -2.03 -15.16
CA GLU A 153 -7.67 -2.83 -15.33
C GLU A 153 -8.46 -2.93 -14.01
N ILE A 154 -7.80 -3.11 -12.87
CA ILE A 154 -8.44 -3.08 -11.53
C ILE A 154 -9.09 -1.72 -11.28
N ALA A 155 -8.46 -0.62 -11.69
CA ALA A 155 -9.00 0.73 -11.56
C ALA A 155 -10.33 0.93 -12.31
N LYS A 156 -10.55 0.20 -13.42
CA LYS A 156 -11.82 0.23 -14.18
C LYS A 156 -12.97 -0.43 -13.44
N LEU A 157 -12.69 -1.22 -12.41
CA LEU A 157 -13.68 -1.79 -11.49
C LEU A 157 -13.98 -0.85 -10.31
N ASN A 158 -13.66 0.44 -10.43
CA ASN A 158 -13.81 1.46 -9.39
C ASN A 158 -13.08 1.13 -8.08
N VAL A 159 -12.09 0.24 -8.11
CA VAL A 159 -11.27 -0.07 -6.93
C VAL A 159 -10.30 1.08 -6.70
N PHE A 160 -10.45 1.76 -5.55
CA PHE A 160 -9.53 2.80 -5.10
C PHE A 160 -8.49 2.27 -4.10
N PHE A 161 -8.74 1.12 -3.49
CA PHE A 161 -7.86 0.51 -2.50
C PHE A 161 -7.84 -1.01 -2.60
N LEU A 162 -6.66 -1.62 -2.51
CA LEU A 162 -6.47 -3.06 -2.39
C LEU A 162 -5.42 -3.35 -1.32
N TYR A 163 -5.78 -4.15 -0.33
CA TYR A 163 -4.84 -4.72 0.65
C TYR A 163 -4.73 -6.23 0.51
N MET A 164 -3.51 -6.75 0.69
CA MET A 164 -3.19 -8.17 0.74
C MET A 164 -2.37 -8.46 2.00
N GLY A 165 -2.82 -9.37 2.85
CA GLY A 165 -2.11 -9.73 4.09
C GLY A 165 -3.01 -10.40 5.12
N SER A 166 -2.56 -10.51 6.38
CA SER A 166 -3.45 -10.87 7.50
C SER A 166 -4.28 -9.68 7.98
N ILE A 167 -5.38 -9.98 8.69
CA ILE A 167 -6.21 -8.97 9.34
C ILE A 167 -5.46 -8.30 10.50
N GLU A 168 -4.62 -9.05 11.22
CA GLU A 168 -3.78 -8.54 12.30
C GLU A 168 -2.75 -7.54 11.77
N ALA A 169 -2.08 -7.87 10.65
CA ALA A 169 -1.15 -6.95 10.01
C ALA A 169 -1.87 -5.70 9.48
N PHE A 170 -3.10 -5.85 8.97
CA PHE A 170 -3.91 -4.71 8.50
C PHE A 170 -4.25 -3.79 9.67
N ALA A 171 -4.81 -4.34 10.75
CA ALA A 171 -5.14 -3.60 11.96
C ALA A 171 -3.92 -2.90 12.56
N LYS A 172 -2.78 -3.60 12.61
CA LYS A 172 -1.50 -3.03 13.04
C LYS A 172 -1.05 -1.89 12.12
N GLN A 173 -1.20 -2.03 10.81
CA GLN A 173 -0.88 -0.96 9.85
C GLN A 173 -1.82 0.24 10.01
N GLN A 174 -3.11 0.01 10.24
CA GLN A 174 -4.08 1.08 10.53
C GLN A 174 -3.78 1.78 11.84
N ASN A 175 -3.45 1.03 12.90
CA ASN A 175 -3.02 1.58 14.19
C ASN A 175 -1.74 2.39 14.02
N TYR A 176 -0.75 1.87 13.31
CA TYR A 176 0.44 2.65 13.00
C TYR A 176 0.09 3.90 12.20
N ARG A 177 -0.84 3.87 11.24
CA ARG A 177 -1.26 5.07 10.49
C ARG A 177 -1.99 6.09 11.36
N SER A 178 -2.90 5.65 12.23
CA SER A 178 -3.60 6.54 13.17
C SER A 178 -2.63 7.11 14.22
N GLU A 179 -1.56 6.37 14.53
CA GLU A 179 -0.43 6.78 15.36
C GLU A 179 0.68 7.52 14.61
N ILE A 180 0.72 7.48 13.26
CA ILE A 180 1.50 8.38 12.40
C ILE A 180 0.82 9.76 12.47
N LYS A 181 0.82 10.31 13.68
CA LYS A 181 0.84 11.74 13.91
C LYS A 181 2.21 12.16 13.42
N LEU A 182 2.34 12.70 12.20
CA LEU A 182 3.56 13.41 11.83
C LEU A 182 3.94 14.28 13.03
N ASN A 183 5.06 14.00 13.70
CA ASN A 183 5.29 14.62 15.00
C ASN A 183 5.41 16.13 14.76
N PRO A 184 4.45 16.97 15.19
CA PRO A 184 4.44 18.39 14.84
C PRO A 184 5.66 19.10 15.42
N GLN A 185 6.26 18.54 16.48
CA GLN A 185 7.50 19.00 17.09
C GLN A 185 8.71 18.87 16.14
N PHE A 186 8.67 17.93 15.19
CA PHE A 186 9.76 17.67 14.24
C PHE A 186 9.41 18.02 12.79
N ASN A 187 8.16 18.34 12.49
CA ASN A 187 7.74 19.03 11.27
C ASN A 187 8.18 20.49 11.36
N ARG A 188 9.25 20.83 10.63
CA ARG A 188 9.77 22.19 10.60
C ARG A 188 9.97 22.60 9.16
N THR A 189 9.26 23.64 8.74
CA THR A 189 9.67 24.47 7.60
C THR A 189 10.81 25.33 8.12
N TYR A 190 12.01 25.15 7.56
CA TYR A 190 13.16 25.91 7.99
C TYR A 190 13.15 27.29 7.32
N GLY A 191 12.73 28.29 8.06
CA GLY A 191 12.88 29.69 7.67
C GLY A 191 14.30 30.25 7.83
N PRO A 192 14.54 31.47 7.32
CA PRO A 192 15.77 32.21 7.57
C PRO A 192 16.07 32.29 9.07
N GLY A 193 17.21 31.74 9.52
CA GLY A 193 17.57 31.67 10.95
C GLY A 193 17.52 30.28 11.59
N HIS A 194 16.80 29.33 11.01
CA HIS A 194 16.56 28.02 11.64
C HIS A 194 17.51 26.90 11.22
N THR A 195 18.19 27.03 10.08
CA THR A 195 19.21 26.07 9.60
C THR A 195 20.32 26.77 8.85
N TYR A 196 21.29 27.29 9.59
CA TYR A 196 22.65 27.37 9.05
C TYR A 196 23.50 26.40 9.88
N TRP A 197 23.41 25.12 9.55
CA TRP A 197 24.43 24.17 9.98
C TRP A 197 25.50 24.14 8.90
N THR A 198 26.47 25.03 9.04
CA THR A 198 27.70 24.95 8.25
C THR A 198 28.55 23.84 8.86
N GLY A 199 28.55 22.67 8.22
CA GLY A 199 29.33 21.52 8.66
C GLY A 199 28.50 20.39 9.28
N GLU A 200 29.21 19.44 9.88
CA GLU A 200 28.66 18.21 10.44
C GLU A 200 27.84 18.48 11.72
N LEU A 201 26.76 17.73 11.93
CA LEU A 201 25.95 17.83 13.14
C LEU A 201 26.66 17.25 14.38
N LYS A 202 26.85 18.08 15.42
CA LYS A 202 27.54 17.71 16.68
C LYS A 202 26.59 17.58 17.88
N ASP A 203 25.55 16.76 17.76
CA ASP A 203 24.53 16.57 18.81
C ASP A 203 24.79 15.35 19.72
N GLY A 204 26.01 14.81 19.68
CA GLY A 204 26.42 13.64 20.48
C GLY A 204 25.79 12.31 20.06
N ARG A 205 25.06 12.26 18.93
CA ARG A 205 24.49 11.01 18.44
C ARG A 205 25.47 10.22 17.59
N ASP A 206 25.50 8.92 17.82
CA ASP A 206 26.30 7.96 17.06
C ASP A 206 25.63 7.64 15.70
N ARG A 207 26.17 8.22 14.63
CA ARG A 207 25.71 8.07 13.24
C ARG A 207 26.70 7.30 12.38
N GLY A 208 27.37 6.30 12.96
CA GLY A 208 28.28 5.44 12.20
C GLY A 208 29.51 6.16 11.64
N GLY A 209 29.95 7.22 12.32
CA GLY A 209 31.18 7.95 12.00
C GLY A 209 31.15 8.75 10.69
N LYS A 210 30.01 8.85 10.00
CA LYS A 210 29.86 9.69 8.81
C LYS A 210 29.15 11.00 9.14
N PRO A 211 29.59 12.11 8.53
CA PRO A 211 28.95 13.39 8.76
C PRO A 211 27.54 13.44 8.23
N TYR A 212 26.66 14.04 9.01
CA TYR A 212 25.28 14.32 8.63
C TYR A 212 25.10 15.82 8.44
N TYR A 213 24.67 16.21 7.23
CA TYR A 213 24.44 17.60 6.83
C TYR A 213 22.96 17.84 6.62
N CYS A 214 22.35 18.78 7.35
CA CYS A 214 20.94 19.14 7.14
C CYS A 214 20.79 20.09 5.94
N PRO A 215 19.96 19.77 4.93
CA PRO A 215 19.74 20.66 3.81
C PRO A 215 18.96 21.91 4.21
N VAL A 216 19.44 23.07 3.76
CA VAL A 216 18.82 24.39 4.01
C VAL A 216 17.64 24.59 3.06
N GLY A 217 16.49 25.03 3.58
CA GLY A 217 15.29 25.30 2.79
C GLY A 217 14.40 24.08 2.49
N TRP A 218 14.69 22.93 3.10
CA TRP A 218 13.92 21.69 2.90
C TRP A 218 12.94 21.44 4.04
N GLN A 219 11.73 20.96 3.72
CA GLN A 219 10.80 20.52 4.76
C GLN A 219 11.12 19.09 5.18
N ARG A 220 11.35 18.87 6.48
CA ARG A 220 11.50 17.52 7.04
C ARG A 220 10.16 17.04 7.60
N ASN A 221 9.67 15.93 7.06
CA ASN A 221 8.57 15.17 7.66
C ASN A 221 9.18 13.99 8.44
N SER A 222 8.70 13.77 9.66
CA SER A 222 9.18 12.67 10.51
C SER A 222 8.02 11.70 10.76
N LEU A 223 8.25 10.41 10.48
CA LEU A 223 7.31 9.35 10.84
C LEU A 223 7.55 8.92 12.29
N TYR A 224 6.50 8.58 13.03
CA TYR A 224 6.69 7.79 14.25
C TYR A 224 7.23 6.43 13.83
N ILE A 225 8.40 6.08 14.33
CA ILE A 225 8.98 4.76 14.15
C ILE A 225 8.98 4.09 15.53
N ILE A 226 8.90 2.76 15.53
CA ILE A 226 8.86 1.85 16.69
C ILE A 226 9.68 2.34 17.90
N ASP A 227 9.20 1.95 19.09
CA ASP A 227 9.96 2.10 20.31
C ASP A 227 11.37 1.50 20.17
N ASN A 228 12.34 2.12 20.84
CA ASN A 228 13.74 1.69 20.86
C ASN A 228 14.53 1.84 19.54
N LEU A 229 14.02 2.61 18.55
CA LEU A 229 14.74 2.93 17.30
C LEU A 229 16.20 3.33 17.55
N ARG A 230 16.44 4.20 18.55
CA ARG A 230 17.78 4.71 18.85
C ARG A 230 18.78 3.63 19.25
N ALA A 231 18.36 2.63 20.02
CA ALA A 231 19.27 1.55 20.40
C ALA A 231 19.47 0.59 19.23
N ARG A 232 18.39 0.26 18.50
CA ARG A 232 18.42 -0.67 17.36
C ARG A 232 19.34 -0.19 16.24
N TYR A 233 19.34 1.11 15.96
CA TYR A 233 20.10 1.73 14.87
C TYR A 233 21.26 2.60 15.36
N LYS A 234 21.75 2.35 16.58
CA LYS A 234 22.97 3.00 17.07
C LYS A 234 24.14 2.66 16.13
N GLY A 235 24.90 3.67 15.71
CA GLY A 235 26.03 3.47 14.80
C GLY A 235 25.65 3.31 13.33
N TRP A 236 24.36 3.42 12.99
CA TRP A 236 23.95 3.46 11.60
C TRP A 236 24.12 4.87 11.05
N CYS A 237 24.64 4.97 9.82
CA CYS A 237 24.71 6.23 9.10
C CYS A 237 23.29 6.72 8.78
N ILE A 238 23.07 8.04 8.91
CA ILE A 238 21.88 8.64 8.30
C ILE A 238 22.15 8.76 6.80
N CYS A 239 21.21 8.24 6.01
CA CYS A 239 21.28 8.27 4.56
C CYS A 239 20.07 8.99 3.97
N TYR A 240 20.23 9.45 2.74
CA TYR A 240 19.24 10.10 1.92
C TYR A 240 18.81 9.16 0.80
N HIS A 241 17.53 9.17 0.46
CA HIS A 241 16.98 8.47 -0.69
C HIS A 241 16.33 9.50 -1.62
N GLY A 242 16.85 9.62 -2.83
CA GLY A 242 16.20 10.38 -3.89
C GLY A 242 15.08 9.56 -4.49
N THR A 243 13.92 10.15 -4.70
CA THR A 243 12.77 9.47 -5.33
C THR A 243 12.01 10.40 -6.27
N LYS A 244 11.17 9.81 -7.13
CA LYS A 244 10.24 10.56 -7.96
C LYS A 244 9.08 11.10 -7.13
N PHE A 245 8.51 12.23 -7.54
CA PHE A 245 7.41 12.86 -6.81
C PHE A 245 6.21 11.90 -6.67
N SER A 246 5.90 11.16 -7.75
CA SER A 246 4.83 10.16 -7.76
C SER A 246 4.99 9.02 -6.76
N PHE A 247 6.22 8.73 -6.31
CA PHE A 247 6.50 7.68 -5.32
C PHE A 247 6.60 8.21 -3.89
N GLY A 248 6.68 9.53 -3.69
CA GLY A 248 6.84 10.14 -2.37
C GLY A 248 5.72 9.73 -1.41
N LEU A 249 4.46 9.79 -1.85
CA LEU A 249 3.32 9.37 -1.02
C LEU A 249 3.33 7.87 -0.74
N ALA A 250 3.64 7.02 -1.73
CA ALA A 250 3.75 5.58 -1.52
C ALA A 250 4.81 5.24 -0.47
N ILE A 251 5.96 5.93 -0.49
CA ILE A 251 7.02 5.78 0.53
C ILE A 251 6.55 6.23 1.91
N LEU A 252 5.80 7.34 2.00
CA LEU A 252 5.26 7.83 3.28
C LEU A 252 4.21 6.87 3.87
N LEU A 253 3.37 6.28 3.04
CA LEU A 253 2.28 5.41 3.47
C LEU A 253 2.72 3.95 3.70
N SER A 254 3.70 3.47 2.96
CA SER A 254 4.05 2.05 2.89
C SER A 254 5.54 1.76 3.12
N GLY A 255 6.36 2.78 3.42
CA GLY A 255 7.81 2.62 3.59
C GLY A 255 8.58 2.49 2.27
N LEU A 256 9.91 2.33 2.40
CA LEU A 256 10.80 2.12 1.25
C LEU A 256 10.75 0.65 0.82
N LYS A 257 10.62 0.40 -0.48
CA LYS A 257 10.72 -0.95 -1.07
C LYS A 257 12.05 -1.11 -1.82
N PRO A 258 12.65 -2.32 -1.83
CA PRO A 258 13.79 -2.62 -2.70
C PRO A 258 13.47 -2.34 -4.16
N ALA A 259 14.46 -1.91 -4.94
CA ALA A 259 14.29 -1.76 -6.38
C ALA A 259 14.38 -3.12 -7.09
N ASP A 260 13.54 -3.34 -8.11
CA ASP A 260 13.54 -4.60 -8.88
C ASP A 260 14.76 -4.73 -9.81
N ASN A 261 15.31 -3.60 -10.28
CA ASN A 261 16.41 -3.58 -11.23
C ASN A 261 17.64 -2.93 -10.59
N THR A 262 18.61 -3.76 -10.20
CA THR A 262 19.71 -3.33 -9.33
C THR A 262 21.07 -3.65 -9.94
N ALA A 263 21.93 -2.63 -10.04
CA ALA A 263 23.32 -2.82 -10.45
C ALA A 263 24.21 -3.41 -9.33
N HIS A 264 23.71 -3.41 -8.09
CA HIS A 264 24.46 -3.76 -6.89
C HIS A 264 23.72 -4.75 -5.98
N GLY A 265 22.75 -5.48 -6.54
CA GLY A 265 21.92 -6.43 -5.80
C GLY A 265 20.66 -5.81 -5.20
N GLU A 266 19.74 -6.69 -4.82
CA GLU A 266 18.43 -6.33 -4.29
C GLU A 266 18.57 -5.50 -3.00
N GLY A 267 17.94 -4.31 -2.99
CA GLY A 267 17.99 -3.43 -1.84
C GLY A 267 17.48 -2.03 -2.10
N ILE A 268 17.49 -1.22 -1.04
CA ILE A 268 17.16 0.20 -1.09
C ILE A 268 18.45 0.99 -1.30
N TYR A 269 18.53 1.73 -2.40
CA TYR A 269 19.65 2.63 -2.66
C TYR A 269 19.51 3.92 -1.84
N ALA A 270 20.43 4.13 -0.91
CA ALA A 270 20.52 5.37 -0.16
C ALA A 270 21.97 5.87 -0.15
N SER A 271 22.16 7.17 0.04
CA SER A 271 23.48 7.81 0.04
C SER A 271 23.63 8.71 1.25
N PRO A 272 24.79 8.72 1.94
CA PRO A 272 25.05 9.73 2.97
C PRO A 272 25.22 11.14 2.37
N SER A 273 25.42 11.25 1.05
CA SER A 273 25.54 12.52 0.34
C SER A 273 24.17 13.02 -0.11
N ILE A 274 23.72 14.10 0.52
CA ILE A 274 22.53 14.85 0.11
C ILE A 274 22.64 15.30 -1.35
N ILE A 275 23.80 15.82 -1.78
CA ILE A 275 24.03 16.29 -3.16
C ILE A 275 23.79 15.16 -4.16
N TYR A 276 24.26 13.95 -3.82
CA TYR A 276 24.06 12.78 -4.67
C TYR A 276 22.58 12.37 -4.70
N ALA A 277 21.93 12.29 -3.55
CA ALA A 277 20.52 11.90 -3.46
C ALA A 277 19.57 12.92 -4.12
N CYS A 278 19.91 14.20 -4.09
CA CYS A 278 19.14 15.28 -4.72
C CYS A 278 19.41 15.42 -6.23
N HIS A 279 20.32 14.65 -6.81
CA HIS A 279 20.60 14.73 -8.25
C HIS A 279 19.32 14.40 -9.04
N PRO A 280 18.98 15.13 -10.13
CA PRO A 280 17.73 14.94 -10.88
C PRO A 280 17.48 13.53 -11.42
N ARG A 281 18.54 12.72 -11.52
CA ARG A 281 18.47 11.28 -11.86
C ARG A 281 17.73 10.46 -10.81
N TYR A 282 17.83 10.84 -9.53
CA TYR A 282 17.27 10.10 -8.39
C TYR A 282 16.09 10.84 -7.76
N ALA A 283 16.21 12.16 -7.57
CA ALA A 283 15.13 13.00 -7.06
C ALA A 283 14.51 13.80 -8.21
N GLU A 284 13.24 13.53 -8.53
CA GLU A 284 12.54 14.27 -9.58
C GLU A 284 12.34 15.73 -9.16
N VAL A 285 12.74 16.66 -10.03
CA VAL A 285 12.35 18.07 -9.89
C VAL A 285 10.94 18.20 -10.47
N LYS A 286 9.94 18.36 -9.59
CA LYS A 286 8.55 18.55 -10.01
C LYS A 286 8.22 20.04 -10.03
N ASP A 287 7.96 20.57 -11.22
CA ASP A 287 7.43 21.91 -11.36
C ASP A 287 6.00 21.96 -10.82
N ILE A 288 5.76 22.88 -9.90
CA ILE A 288 4.44 23.12 -9.33
C ILE A 288 3.85 24.33 -10.05
N GLU A 289 2.71 24.13 -10.71
CA GLU A 289 2.02 25.22 -11.40
C GLU A 289 1.73 26.36 -10.41
N PRO A 290 1.84 27.64 -10.83
CA PRO A 290 1.65 28.79 -9.95
C PRO A 290 0.36 28.75 -9.13
N LYS A 291 -0.74 28.25 -9.72
CA LYS A 291 -2.04 28.13 -9.06
C LYS A 291 -2.06 27.15 -7.88
N HIS A 292 -1.15 26.17 -7.87
CA HIS A 292 -1.04 25.15 -6.83
C HIS A 292 0.06 25.45 -5.79
N GLN A 293 0.88 26.48 -5.98
CA GLN A 293 1.96 26.80 -5.04
C GLN A 293 1.46 26.97 -3.60
N ASN A 294 0.32 27.64 -3.43
CA ASN A 294 -0.30 27.85 -2.12
C ASN A 294 -0.91 26.59 -1.51
N GLU A 295 -1.04 25.48 -2.25
CA GLU A 295 -1.52 24.20 -1.72
C GLU A 295 -0.35 23.39 -1.15
N TYR A 296 0.79 23.37 -1.87
CA TYR A 296 1.98 22.61 -1.50
C TYR A 296 2.90 23.33 -0.52
N PHE A 297 2.94 24.66 -0.57
CA PHE A 297 3.85 25.48 0.24
C PHE A 297 3.09 26.41 1.19
N LYS A 298 1.92 26.00 1.71
CA LYS A 298 1.27 26.78 2.77
C LYS A 298 2.28 27.03 3.87
N ILE A 299 2.44 28.30 4.21
CA ILE A 299 3.21 28.73 5.36
C ILE A 299 2.66 27.96 6.56
N GLY A 300 3.48 27.07 7.12
CA GLY A 300 3.10 26.27 8.27
C GLY A 300 2.80 27.22 9.42
N LYS A 301 1.67 27.05 10.11
CA LYS A 301 1.41 27.80 11.33
C LYS A 301 2.11 27.12 12.50
N ASP A 302 2.67 27.91 13.42
CA ASP A 302 3.15 27.37 14.68
C ASP A 302 1.98 26.89 15.57
N GLN A 303 2.29 26.29 16.72
CA GLN A 303 1.28 25.85 17.69
C GLN A 303 0.42 26.98 18.27
N TYR A 304 0.74 28.24 17.94
CA TYR A 304 0.05 29.45 18.37
C TYR A 304 -0.66 30.16 17.20
N GLY A 305 -0.67 29.59 16.00
CA GLY A 305 -1.35 30.14 14.83
C GLY A 305 -0.57 31.20 14.04
N ASN A 306 0.70 31.45 14.39
CA ASN A 306 1.55 32.41 13.69
C ASN A 306 2.13 31.79 12.42
N ASP A 307 2.23 32.59 11.37
CA ASP A 307 2.84 32.22 10.10
C ASP A 307 4.36 31.97 10.30
N LYS A 308 4.85 30.75 10.03
CA LYS A 308 6.29 30.43 10.02
C LYS A 308 6.88 30.66 8.63
N TYR A 309 7.47 31.83 8.41
CA TYR A 309 8.36 32.09 7.28
C TYR A 309 9.58 31.17 7.28
#